data_AF-A0A0S8AGH9-F1
#
_entry.id   AF-A0A0S8AGH9-F1
#
_cell.length_a   1.000
_cell.length_b   1.000
_cell.length_c   1.000
_cell.angle_alpha   90.00
_cell.angle_beta   90.00
_cell.angle_gamma   90.00
#
_symmetry.space_group_name_H-M   'P 1'
#
loop_
_entity.id
_entity.type
_entity.pdbx_description
1 polymer ?
#
loop_
_entity_poly.entity_id
_entity_poly.type
_entity_poly.pdbx_seq_one_letter_code
_entity_poly.pdbx_strand_id
1 'polypeptide(L)' 'MSEAVRISAEETRQKVAAGLALLVCAYADYAKFTQYHLEGAIPLSDLHAREGKLAKDQEIVFY' A
#
# COMPACT_ATOMS: atom_id res chain seq x y z
N MET A 1 5.26 15.44 12.59
CA MET A 1 4.86 14.36 11.67
C MET A 1 4.73 15.00 10.30
N SER A 2 5.53 14.57 9.34
CA SER A 2 5.49 15.08 7.97
C SER A 2 4.18 14.65 7.31
N GLU A 3 3.58 15.50 6.49
CA GLU A 3 2.45 15.08 5.65
C GLU A 3 2.87 13.97 4.69
N ALA A 4 1.94 13.07 4.38
CA ALA A 4 2.15 12.05 3.36
C ALA A 4 2.32 12.72 1.99
N VAL A 5 3.37 12.33 1.25
CA VAL A 5 3.64 12.84 -0.09
C VAL A 5 2.68 12.18 -1.07
N ARG A 6 2.02 12.97 -1.91
CA ARG A 6 1.18 12.44 -3.00
C ARG A 6 2.05 11.99 -4.16
N ILE A 7 1.66 10.89 -4.77
CA ILE A 7 2.31 10.27 -5.93
C ILE A 7 1.24 10.00 -7.00
N SER A 8 1.64 9.94 -8.27
CA SER A 8 0.71 9.60 -9.35
C SER A 8 0.37 8.10 -9.34
N ALA A 9 -0.80 7.74 -9.86
CA ALA A 9 -1.18 6.33 -10.01
C ALA A 9 -0.23 5.57 -10.96
N GLU A 10 0.27 6.26 -12.00
CA GLU A 10 1.24 5.68 -12.95
C GLU A 10 2.56 5.33 -12.28
N GLU A 11 3.14 6.28 -11.54
CA GLU A 11 4.41 6.05 -10.81
C GLU A 11 4.22 4.97 -9.74
N THR A 12 3.10 4.99 -9.02
CA THR A 12 2.75 3.95 -8.05
C THR A 12 2.74 2.57 -8.68
N ARG A 13 2.07 2.41 -9.83
CA ARG A 13 2.01 1.13 -10.55
C ARG A 13 3.40 0.65 -10.97
N GLN A 14 4.25 1.55 -11.48
CA GLN A 14 5.63 1.21 -11.86
C GLN A 14 6.45 0.71 -10.67
N LYS A 15 6.38 1.41 -9.53
CA LYS A 15 7.10 1.02 -8.30
C LYS A 15 6.62 -0.30 -7.72
N VAL A 16 5.31 -0.53 -7.70
CA VAL A 16 4.71 -1.77 -7.19
C VAL A 16 5.09 -2.96 -8.07
N ALA A 17 5.01 -2.81 -9.39
CA ALA A 17 5.42 -3.84 -10.34
C ALA A 17 6.91 -4.18 -10.24
N ALA A 18 7.75 -3.20 -9.89
CA ALA A 18 9.18 -3.38 -9.64
C ALA A 18 9.51 -3.93 -8.24
N GLY A 19 8.52 -4.12 -7.36
CA GLY A 19 8.72 -4.56 -5.97
C GLY A 19 9.36 -3.50 -5.07
N LEU A 20 9.38 -2.23 -5.49
CA LEU A 20 9.98 -1.11 -4.76
C LEU A 20 9.02 -0.48 -3.75
N ALA A 21 7.71 -0.63 -3.95
CA ALA A 21 6.69 -0.08 -3.07
C ALA A 21 5.58 -1.10 -2.78
N LEU A 22 5.00 -1.00 -1.58
CA LEU A 22 3.78 -1.70 -1.22
C LEU A 22 2.58 -0.80 -1.50
N LEU A 23 1.61 -1.32 -2.25
CA LEU A 23 0.33 -0.66 -2.45
C LEU A 23 -0.66 -1.15 -1.39
N VAL A 24 -1.19 -0.25 -0.58
CA VAL A 24 -2.08 -0.58 0.53
C VAL A 24 -3.43 0.07 0.31
N CYS A 25 -4.47 -0.75 0.33
CA CYS A 25 -5.85 -0.26 0.37
C CYS A 25 -6.16 0.21 1.80
N ALA A 26 -6.46 1.50 1.98
CA ALA A 26 -6.64 2.10 3.30
C ALA A 26 -8.01 1.81 3.94
N TYR A 27 -8.90 1.05 3.27
CA TYR A 27 -10.14 0.60 3.88
C TYR A 27 -9.85 -0.34 5.05
N ALA A 28 -10.38 -0.01 6.23
CA ALA A 28 -10.30 -0.86 7.41
C ALA A 28 -11.09 -2.17 7.29
N ASP A 29 -12.11 -2.18 6.41
CA ASP A 29 -12.97 -3.34 6.21
C ASP A 29 -12.47 -4.21 5.04
N TYR A 30 -12.19 -5.48 5.35
CA TYR A 30 -11.76 -6.46 4.36
C TYR A 30 -12.82 -6.69 3.26
N ALA A 31 -14.11 -6.56 3.56
CA ALA A 31 -15.16 -6.68 2.54
C ALA A 31 -15.01 -5.57 1.48
N LYS A 32 -14.65 -4.35 1.89
CA LYS A 32 -14.37 -3.26 0.95
C LYS A 32 -13.12 -3.53 0.13
N PHE A 33 -12.07 -4.11 0.73
CA PHE A 33 -10.89 -4.55 -0.01
C PHE A 33 -11.27 -5.55 -1.11
N THR A 34 -12.04 -6.59 -0.79
CA THR A 34 -12.43 -7.61 -1.78
C THR A 34 -13.20 -7.04 -2.97
N GLN A 35 -13.96 -5.96 -2.75
CA GLN A 35 -14.78 -5.34 -3.79
C GLN A 35 -14.06 -4.26 -4.59
N TYR A 36 -13.15 -3.50 -3.97
CA TYR A 36 -12.61 -2.26 -4.53
C TYR A 36 -11.09 -2.23 -4.66
N HIS A 37 -10.37 -3.30 -4.32
CA HIS A 37 -8.92 -3.29 -4.42
C HIS A 37 -8.45 -3.09 -5.86
N LEU A 38 -7.39 -2.29 -5.99
CA LEU A 38 -6.57 -2.23 -7.18
C LEU A 38 -5.66 -3.47 -7.25
N GLU A 39 -5.36 -3.90 -8.47
CA GLU A 39 -4.43 -5.00 -8.71
C GLU A 39 -3.07 -4.75 -8.02
N GLY A 40 -2.53 -5.77 -7.34
CA GLY A 40 -1.27 -5.69 -6.60
C GLY A 40 -1.38 -5.03 -5.22
N ALA A 41 -2.56 -4.55 -4.82
CA ALA A 41 -2.76 -4.02 -3.48
C ALA A 41 -2.86 -5.11 -2.41
N ILE A 42 -2.39 -4.81 -1.20
CA ILE A 42 -2.64 -5.60 0.02
C ILE A 42 -3.67 -4.88 0.91
N PRO A 43 -4.47 -5.62 1.70
CA PRO A 43 -5.37 -5.02 2.66
C PRO A 43 -4.59 -4.38 3.82
N LEU A 44 -5.19 -3.40 4.50
CA LEU A 44 -4.58 -2.75 5.67
C LEU A 44 -4.19 -3.76 6.77
N SER A 45 -4.97 -4.83 6.95
CA SER A 45 -4.66 -5.92 7.89
C SER A 45 -3.34 -6.64 7.58
N ASP A 46 -3.02 -6.81 6.30
CA ASP A 46 -1.76 -7.43 5.88
C ASP A 46 -0.57 -6.54 6.16
N LEU A 47 -0.73 -5.22 6.01
CA LEU A 47 0.30 -4.25 6.38
C LEU A 47 0.60 -4.39 7.89
N HIS A 48 -0.43 -4.34 8.73
CA HIS A 48 -0.28 -4.48 10.19
C HIS A 48 0.39 -5.80 10.59
N ALA A 49 0.04 -6.91 9.93
CA ALA A 49 0.70 -8.20 10.18
C ALA A 49 2.20 -8.20 9.81
N ARG A 50 2.63 -7.32 8.90
CA ARG A 50 4.01 -7.20 8.41
C ARG A 50 4.80 -6.08 9.08
N GLU A 51 4.16 -5.11 9.74
CA GLU A 51 4.79 -3.90 10.32
C GLU A 51 6.09 -4.19 11.08
N GLY A 52 6.11 -5.22 11.94
CA GLY A 52 7.29 -5.58 12.73
C GLY A 52 8.47 -6.15 11.93
N LYS A 53 8.27 -6.47 10.65
CA LYS A 53 9.26 -7.08 9.75
C LYS A 53 9.64 -6.18 8.57
N LEU A 54 8.91 -5.07 8.37
CA LEU A 54 9.18 -4.16 7.26
C LEU A 54 10.43 -3.33 7.53
N ALA A 55 11.23 -3.16 6.48
CA ALA A 55 12.36 -2.24 6.53
C ALA A 55 11.83 -0.80 6.63
N LYS A 56 12.55 0.07 7.35
CA LYS A 56 12.11 1.45 7.60
C LYS A 56 12.08 2.32 6.34
N ASP A 57 12.81 1.91 5.32
CA ASP A 57 12.90 2.52 3.99
C ASP A 57 11.92 1.90 2.99
N GLN A 58 11.13 0.89 3.38
CA GLN A 58 10.08 0.36 2.53
C GLN A 58 9.06 1.46 2.21
N GLU A 59 8.96 1.82 0.93
CA GLU A 59 7.95 2.75 0.47
C GLU A 59 6.57 2.08 0.57
N ILE A 60 5.62 2.80 1.18
CA ILE A 60 4.23 2.37 1.34
C ILE A 60 3.35 3.46 0.72
N VAL A 61 2.54 3.08 -0.25
CA VAL A 61 1.57 3.97 -0.92
C VAL A 61 0.17 3.57 -0.49
N PHE A 62 -0.55 4.51 0.12
CA PHE A 62 -1.94 4.35 0.51
C PHE A 62 -2.87 4.94 -0.53
N TYR A 63 -4.00 4.27 -0.77
CA TYR A 63 -5.12 4.78 -1.56
C TYR A 63 -6.46 4.43 -0.91
#